data_AF-E8R2J6-F1
#
_entry.id   AF-E8R2J6-F1
#
_cell.length_a   1.000
_cell.length_b   1.000
_cell.length_c   1.000
_cell.angle_alpha   90.00
_cell.angle_beta   90.00
_cell.angle_gamma   90.00
#
_symmetry.space_group_name_H-M   'P 1'
#
loop_
_entity.id
_entity.type
_entity.pdbx_description
1 polymer ?
#
loop_
_entity_poly.entity_id
_entity_poly.type
_entity_poly.pdbx_seq_one_letter_code
_entity_poly.pdbx_strand_id
1 'polypeptide(L)'
;MSSLSKTSPLDFLTPESGAFFQRSRTRSYMLGLAIVVALIVVGLGVSLAVVKPEPAPGRAAERLPEVKTLPEFRLIDQTGREVRLDDLRRHVCLVSFIFTRCRLSCPRITTVMKDLGEKLAGTNVRLVSISVDPTHDTPEVLAAYAHSFEIDPEQWWLLTGETDAVMTLVREGFGVSAVPVPPEELNEDMEEIAHSDRIALVDRGGRLIGFYDSTEEDRMAALVGEAKLRGSWIGRMPAINASLNFTASVLLALAWAAILTRRVTLHAILMSAALVVSAVFLGCYLTYHFNLEGVSKPYDGVGPIRYVYYTILISHVALAILMLPVLVLTVARVLRRRFAQHARIAAVTFPIWAYVSVTGVIVYIMLYS
;
A
#
# COMPACT_ATOMS: atom_id res chain seq x y z
N MET A 1 -71.26 29.82 38.45
CA MET A 1 -70.91 30.09 37.04
C MET A 1 -69.51 30.68 37.00
N SER A 2 -68.48 29.86 36.74
CA SER A 2 -67.13 30.36 36.46
C SER A 2 -66.75 29.92 35.04
N SER A 3 -66.31 30.91 34.27
CA SER A 3 -66.05 30.83 32.84
C SER A 3 -64.70 30.14 32.58
N LEU A 4 -64.74 28.95 31.99
CA LEU A 4 -63.55 28.29 31.42
C LEU A 4 -63.16 29.03 30.12
N SER A 5 -62.03 29.73 30.14
CA SER A 5 -61.45 30.32 28.92
C SER A 5 -60.94 29.21 28.01
N LYS A 6 -61.50 29.13 26.81
CA LYS A 6 -61.00 28.30 25.70
C LYS A 6 -59.63 28.82 25.27
N THR A 7 -58.56 28.05 25.51
CA THR A 7 -57.28 28.24 24.82
C THR A 7 -57.44 27.80 23.36
N SER A 8 -56.87 28.60 22.46
CA SER A 8 -57.00 28.41 21.01
C SER A 8 -55.96 27.38 20.53
N PRO A 9 -56.28 26.51 19.55
CA PRO A 9 -55.30 25.59 18.95
C PRO A 9 -54.09 26.27 18.29
N LEU A 10 -54.07 27.60 18.25
CA LEU A 10 -53.04 28.44 17.64
C LEU A 10 -52.00 28.97 18.65
N ASP A 11 -52.16 28.69 19.95
CA ASP A 11 -51.21 29.11 20.99
C ASP A 11 -49.83 28.39 20.89
N PHE A 12 -49.69 27.39 19.99
CA PHE A 12 -48.43 26.69 19.72
C PHE A 12 -47.50 27.42 18.74
N LEU A 13 -47.95 28.51 18.11
CA LEU A 13 -47.18 29.32 17.14
C LEU A 13 -46.45 30.50 17.79
N THR A 14 -46.02 30.38 19.05
CA THR A 14 -45.15 31.37 19.68
C THR A 14 -43.68 31.15 19.27
N PRO A 15 -42.85 32.21 19.15
CA PRO A 15 -41.44 32.09 18.76
C PRO A 15 -40.61 31.13 19.64
N GLU A 16 -41.04 30.94 20.90
CA GLU A 16 -40.36 30.06 21.86
C GLU A 16 -40.49 28.56 21.52
N SER A 17 -41.59 28.12 20.89
CA SER A 17 -41.77 26.72 20.47
C SER A 17 -40.89 26.36 19.27
N GLY A 18 -40.61 27.34 18.40
CA GLY A 18 -39.68 27.22 17.26
C GLY A 18 -38.23 27.03 17.71
N ALA A 19 -37.78 27.73 18.75
CA ALA A 19 -36.44 27.62 19.30
C ALA A 19 -36.17 26.26 19.98
N PHE A 20 -37.20 25.65 20.60
CA PHE A 20 -37.10 24.30 21.17
C PHE A 20 -36.98 23.22 20.09
N PHE A 21 -37.78 23.31 19.02
CA PHE A 21 -37.69 22.41 17.86
C PHE A 21 -36.40 22.61 17.03
N GLN A 22 -35.90 23.83 16.92
CA GLN A 22 -34.56 24.10 16.35
C GLN A 22 -33.45 23.54 17.24
N ARG A 23 -33.50 23.71 18.57
CA ARG A 23 -32.52 23.15 19.50
C ARG A 23 -32.45 21.62 19.46
N SER A 24 -33.59 20.93 19.32
CA SER A 24 -33.63 19.45 19.24
C SER A 24 -33.05 18.94 17.92
N ARG A 25 -33.32 19.62 16.80
CA ARG A 25 -32.67 19.35 15.50
C ARG A 25 -31.16 19.58 15.58
N THR A 26 -30.72 20.71 16.10
CA THR A 26 -29.29 21.08 16.15
C THR A 26 -28.48 20.13 17.04
N ARG A 27 -29.03 19.71 18.19
CA ARG A 27 -28.43 18.66 19.03
C ARG A 27 -28.31 17.31 18.31
N SER A 28 -29.31 16.95 17.49
CA SER A 28 -29.27 15.70 16.71
C SER A 28 -28.21 15.74 15.60
N TYR A 29 -28.01 16.88 14.95
CA TYR A 29 -26.94 17.08 13.97
C TYR A 29 -25.54 17.07 14.60
N MET A 30 -25.36 17.79 15.71
CA MET A 30 -24.08 17.85 16.42
C MET A 30 -23.69 16.50 17.01
N LEU A 31 -24.66 15.74 17.56
CA LEU A 31 -24.43 14.39 18.04
C LEU A 31 -24.10 13.43 16.89
N GLY A 32 -24.82 13.52 15.77
CA GLY A 32 -24.53 12.72 14.58
C GLY A 32 -23.14 13.00 14.01
N LEU A 33 -22.75 14.26 13.92
CA LEU A 33 -21.41 14.68 13.47
C LEU A 33 -20.32 14.20 14.44
N ALA A 34 -20.50 14.37 15.74
CA ALA A 34 -19.54 13.91 16.75
C ALA A 34 -19.35 12.39 16.72
N ILE A 35 -20.43 11.62 16.51
CA ILE A 35 -20.36 10.16 16.34
C ILE A 35 -19.58 9.80 15.07
N VAL A 36 -19.85 10.46 13.94
CA VAL A 36 -19.14 10.20 12.68
C VAL A 36 -17.65 10.49 12.83
N VAL A 37 -17.28 11.63 13.43
CA VAL A 37 -15.87 12.01 13.66
C VAL A 37 -15.19 11.02 14.61
N ALA A 38 -15.83 10.66 15.73
CA ALA A 38 -15.29 9.69 16.67
C ALA A 38 -15.07 8.31 16.04
N LEU A 39 -16.00 7.85 15.19
CA LEU A 39 -15.89 6.56 14.50
C LEU A 39 -14.81 6.56 13.42
N ILE A 40 -14.64 7.65 12.70
CA ILE A 40 -13.51 7.81 11.77
C ILE A 40 -12.19 7.74 12.53
N VAL A 41 -12.08 8.43 13.67
CA VAL A 41 -10.86 8.42 14.51
C VAL A 41 -10.58 7.03 15.07
N VAL A 42 -11.60 6.32 15.55
CA VAL A 42 -11.45 4.95 16.07
C VAL A 42 -11.12 3.96 14.95
N GLY A 43 -11.77 4.06 13.80
CA GLY A 43 -11.46 3.24 12.61
C GLY A 43 -10.03 3.45 12.13
N LEU A 44 -9.57 4.70 12.08
CA LEU A 44 -8.19 5.04 11.74
C LEU A 44 -7.20 4.49 12.78
N GLY A 45 -7.52 4.63 14.08
CA GLY A 45 -6.68 4.14 15.19
C GLY A 45 -6.54 2.61 15.23
N VAL A 46 -7.63 1.88 15.01
CA VAL A 46 -7.62 0.41 14.93
C VAL A 46 -6.82 -0.07 13.73
N SER A 47 -6.95 0.58 12.56
CA SER A 47 -6.16 0.19 11.41
C SER A 47 -4.68 0.51 11.55
N LEU A 48 -4.30 1.63 12.17
CA LEU A 48 -2.90 1.93 12.46
C LEU A 48 -2.29 0.92 13.46
N ALA A 49 -3.08 0.41 14.40
CA ALA A 49 -2.64 -0.58 15.39
C ALA A 49 -2.56 -2.02 14.86
N VAL A 50 -3.32 -2.36 13.80
CA VAL A 50 -3.39 -3.71 13.20
C VAL A 50 -2.51 -3.86 11.96
N VAL A 51 -1.84 -2.79 11.48
CA VAL A 51 -0.83 -2.92 10.42
C VAL A 51 0.37 -3.71 10.96
N LYS A 52 0.39 -5.02 10.69
CA LYS A 52 1.65 -5.78 10.73
C LYS A 52 2.54 -5.26 9.60
N PRO A 53 3.82 -4.95 9.88
CA PRO A 53 4.68 -4.28 8.91
C PRO A 53 5.12 -5.27 7.83
N GLU A 54 5.06 -4.76 6.60
CA GLU A 54 5.60 -5.26 5.34
C GLU A 54 4.97 -6.51 4.69
N PRO A 55 4.62 -6.44 3.39
CA PRO A 55 4.14 -7.59 2.64
C PRO A 55 5.24 -8.67 2.56
N ALA A 56 4.84 -9.94 2.56
CA ALA A 56 5.73 -11.06 2.25
C ALA A 56 6.27 -10.90 0.81
N PRO A 57 7.47 -11.41 0.49
CA PRO A 57 8.02 -11.38 -0.86
C PRO A 57 7.04 -11.98 -1.85
N GLY A 58 6.84 -11.33 -3.00
CA GLY A 58 6.02 -11.84 -4.09
C GLY A 58 6.58 -13.18 -4.60
N ARG A 59 5.74 -13.98 -5.25
CA ARG A 59 6.15 -15.27 -5.85
C ARG A 59 7.23 -15.14 -6.93
N ALA A 60 7.39 -13.94 -7.49
CA ALA A 60 8.37 -13.63 -8.53
C ALA A 60 9.79 -13.36 -7.97
N ALA A 61 9.94 -13.16 -6.67
CA ALA A 61 11.28 -13.17 -6.06
C ALA A 61 11.80 -14.61 -6.03
N GLU A 62 13.06 -14.83 -6.39
CA GLU A 62 13.72 -16.06 -5.98
C GLU A 62 13.84 -16.04 -4.45
N ARG A 63 12.99 -16.83 -3.78
CA ARG A 63 12.87 -16.82 -2.32
C ARG A 63 14.15 -17.38 -1.71
N LEU A 64 14.73 -16.61 -0.81
CA LEU A 64 15.80 -17.12 0.04
C LEU A 64 15.20 -18.15 1.01
N PRO A 65 15.89 -19.29 1.24
CA PRO A 65 15.43 -20.31 2.18
C PRO A 65 15.36 -19.76 3.62
N GLU A 66 16.19 -18.76 3.95
CA GLU A 66 16.15 -18.02 5.21
C GLU A 66 16.20 -16.52 4.98
N VAL A 67 15.48 -15.76 5.82
CA VAL A 67 15.50 -14.29 5.79
C VAL A 67 16.89 -13.81 6.17
N LYS A 68 17.61 -13.24 5.20
CA LYS A 68 18.98 -12.79 5.36
C LYS A 68 19.03 -11.31 5.68
N THR A 69 19.70 -10.95 6.78
CA THR A 69 19.95 -9.54 7.13
C THR A 69 21.35 -9.18 6.69
N LEU A 70 21.53 -8.00 6.09
CA LEU A 70 22.85 -7.54 5.68
C LEU A 70 23.75 -7.33 6.91
N PRO A 71 25.04 -7.71 6.84
CA PRO A 71 26.01 -7.40 7.89
C PRO A 71 26.25 -5.89 7.95
N GLU A 72 26.79 -5.42 9.06
CA GLU A 72 27.30 -4.05 9.16
C GLU A 72 28.45 -3.86 8.17
N PHE A 73 28.47 -2.71 7.49
CA PHE A 73 29.51 -2.37 6.54
C PHE A 73 29.80 -0.87 6.55
N ARG A 74 30.94 -0.50 5.97
CA ARG A 74 31.29 0.87 5.62
C ARG A 74 31.87 0.86 4.22
N LEU A 75 31.20 1.54 3.31
CA LEU A 75 31.64 1.74 1.94
C LEU A 75 31.69 3.24 1.64
N ILE A 76 32.23 3.60 0.50
CA ILE A 76 32.38 4.97 0.04
C ILE A 76 31.64 5.09 -1.29
N ASP A 77 30.85 6.14 -1.46
CA ASP A 77 30.16 6.40 -2.72
C ASP A 77 31.02 7.18 -3.74
N GLN A 78 30.49 7.37 -4.94
CA GLN A 78 31.14 8.11 -6.02
C GLN A 78 31.41 9.60 -5.72
N THR A 79 30.86 10.14 -4.62
CA THR A 79 31.10 11.52 -4.18
C THR A 79 32.14 11.60 -3.06
N GLY A 80 32.67 10.44 -2.61
CA GLY A 80 33.58 10.33 -1.49
C GLY A 80 32.89 10.28 -0.13
N ARG A 81 31.56 10.12 -0.08
CA ARG A 81 30.79 10.03 1.16
C ARG A 81 30.82 8.61 1.72
N GLU A 82 31.03 8.46 3.02
CA GLU A 82 30.85 7.17 3.72
C GLU A 82 29.36 6.79 3.76
N VAL A 83 29.07 5.54 3.38
CA VAL A 83 27.75 4.91 3.39
C VAL A 83 27.79 3.69 4.29
N ARG A 84 26.84 3.62 5.23
CA ARG A 84 26.71 2.54 6.22
C ARG A 84 25.36 1.84 6.09
N LEU A 85 25.19 0.69 6.75
CA LEU A 85 23.92 -0.03 6.76
C LEU A 85 22.75 0.84 7.25
N ASP A 86 23.00 1.72 8.24
CA ASP A 86 21.99 2.65 8.75
C ASP A 86 21.52 3.69 7.72
N ASP A 87 22.34 4.03 6.73
CA ASP A 87 21.94 4.90 5.61
C ASP A 87 21.01 4.13 4.65
N LEU A 88 21.30 2.85 4.40
CA LEU A 88 20.44 1.97 3.59
C LEU A 88 19.09 1.76 4.27
N ARG A 89 19.05 1.53 5.59
CA ARG A 89 17.81 1.32 6.37
C ARG A 89 16.81 2.50 6.29
N ARG A 90 17.27 3.69 5.89
CA ARG A 90 16.37 4.83 5.66
C ARG A 90 15.51 4.65 4.41
N HIS A 91 15.90 3.79 3.49
CA HIS A 91 15.30 3.59 2.17
C HIS A 91 14.98 2.12 1.91
N VAL A 92 14.11 1.86 0.94
CA VAL A 92 14.08 0.55 0.27
C VAL A 92 15.17 0.58 -0.78
N CYS A 93 16.05 -0.42 -0.85
CA CYS A 93 17.19 -0.38 -1.76
C CYS A 93 17.05 -1.42 -2.87
N LEU A 94 17.27 -0.99 -4.11
CA LEU A 94 17.51 -1.89 -5.25
C LEU A 94 19.02 -1.96 -5.49
N VAL A 95 19.59 -3.14 -5.32
CA VAL A 95 21.04 -3.35 -5.31
C VAL A 95 21.46 -4.16 -6.53
N SER A 96 22.39 -3.62 -7.32
CA SER A 96 23.10 -4.34 -8.37
C SER A 96 24.60 -4.46 -8.05
N PHE A 97 25.28 -5.37 -8.73
CA PHE A 97 26.72 -5.58 -8.63
C PHE A 97 27.35 -5.27 -9.97
N ILE A 98 28.36 -4.41 -9.99
CA ILE A 98 29.00 -3.94 -11.23
C ILE A 98 30.52 -3.96 -11.09
N PHE A 99 31.22 -3.78 -12.20
CA PHE A 99 32.60 -3.28 -12.19
C PHE A 99 32.83 -2.46 -13.46
N THR A 100 33.53 -1.35 -13.38
CA THR A 100 33.52 -0.35 -14.48
C THR A 100 34.22 -0.80 -15.76
N ARG A 101 35.09 -1.82 -15.67
CA ARG A 101 35.82 -2.40 -16.82
C ARG A 101 34.98 -3.37 -17.66
N CYS A 102 33.80 -3.77 -17.19
CA CYS A 102 32.90 -4.66 -17.90
C CYS A 102 32.33 -3.99 -19.16
N ARG A 103 32.38 -4.68 -20.30
CA ARG A 103 32.03 -4.10 -21.61
C ARG A 103 30.63 -4.47 -22.11
N LEU A 104 30.01 -5.52 -21.57
CA LEU A 104 28.77 -6.07 -22.12
C LEU A 104 27.60 -6.04 -21.13
N SER A 105 27.72 -6.69 -19.99
CA SER A 105 26.61 -6.87 -19.04
C SER A 105 26.38 -5.64 -18.14
N CYS A 106 27.45 -4.98 -17.67
CA CYS A 106 27.34 -3.80 -16.79
C CYS A 106 26.64 -2.59 -17.45
N PRO A 107 26.89 -2.23 -18.72
CA PRO A 107 26.14 -1.17 -19.40
C PRO A 107 24.64 -1.49 -19.52
N ARG A 108 24.28 -2.77 -19.74
CA ARG A 108 22.88 -3.22 -19.79
C ARG A 108 22.20 -3.06 -18.43
N ILE A 109 22.77 -3.61 -17.35
CA ILE A 109 22.16 -3.48 -16.02
C ILE A 109 22.09 -2.03 -15.56
N THR A 110 23.06 -1.19 -15.94
CA THR A 110 23.05 0.25 -15.65
C THR A 110 21.87 0.94 -16.34
N THR A 111 21.56 0.55 -17.58
CA THR A 111 20.37 1.04 -18.29
C THR A 111 19.08 0.59 -17.62
N VAL A 112 19.01 -0.68 -17.18
CA VAL A 112 17.85 -1.21 -16.43
C VAL A 112 17.65 -0.45 -15.12
N MET A 113 18.72 -0.19 -14.38
CA MET A 113 18.68 0.56 -13.13
C MET A 113 18.24 2.03 -13.36
N LYS A 114 18.63 2.66 -14.48
CA LYS A 114 18.13 4.00 -14.86
C LYS A 114 16.61 3.99 -15.09
N ASP A 115 16.10 3.04 -15.86
CA ASP A 115 14.64 2.85 -16.08
C ASP A 115 13.89 2.58 -14.76
N LEU A 116 14.47 1.80 -13.85
CA LEU A 116 13.93 1.61 -12.51
C LEU A 116 13.85 2.92 -11.73
N GLY A 117 14.88 3.76 -11.80
CA GLY A 117 14.90 5.09 -11.17
C GLY A 117 13.73 5.96 -11.63
N GLU A 118 13.50 6.02 -12.94
CA GLU A 118 12.37 6.75 -13.53
C GLU A 118 11.01 6.20 -13.08
N LYS A 119 10.82 4.87 -13.11
CA LYS A 119 9.59 4.20 -12.68
C LYS A 119 9.29 4.34 -11.18
N LEU A 120 10.32 4.61 -10.38
CA LEU A 120 10.26 4.72 -8.92
C LEU A 120 10.46 6.17 -8.43
N ALA A 121 10.48 7.14 -9.33
CA ALA A 121 10.56 8.55 -8.99
C ALA A 121 9.44 8.95 -8.01
N GLY A 122 9.80 9.75 -7.00
CA GLY A 122 8.88 10.18 -5.94
C GLY A 122 8.56 9.13 -4.87
N THR A 123 9.19 7.95 -4.92
CA THR A 123 9.15 6.95 -3.84
C THR A 123 10.39 7.04 -2.95
N ASN A 124 10.34 6.45 -1.76
CA ASN A 124 11.49 6.29 -0.86
C ASN A 124 12.30 5.04 -1.22
N VAL A 125 12.62 4.88 -2.51
CA VAL A 125 13.49 3.83 -3.04
C VAL A 125 14.85 4.44 -3.40
N ARG A 126 15.91 3.72 -3.08
CA ARG A 126 17.30 4.06 -3.36
C ARG A 126 17.88 3.05 -4.32
N LEU A 127 18.51 3.51 -5.39
CA LEU A 127 19.32 2.65 -6.24
C LEU A 127 20.74 2.55 -5.66
N VAL A 128 21.30 1.36 -5.67
CA VAL A 128 22.66 1.10 -5.18
C VAL A 128 23.35 0.16 -6.15
N SER A 129 24.56 0.48 -6.59
CA SER A 129 25.42 -0.46 -7.30
C SER A 129 26.70 -0.62 -6.54
N ILE A 130 27.06 -1.85 -6.19
CA ILE A 130 28.26 -2.17 -5.43
C ILE A 130 29.31 -2.67 -6.43
N SER A 131 30.49 -2.05 -6.45
CA SER A 131 31.59 -2.56 -7.25
C SER A 131 32.09 -3.90 -6.69
N VAL A 132 32.32 -4.88 -7.57
CA VAL A 132 32.99 -6.15 -7.25
C VAL A 132 34.48 -6.13 -7.62
N ASP A 133 35.00 -5.00 -8.12
CA ASP A 133 36.42 -4.74 -8.36
C ASP A 133 36.88 -3.44 -7.66
N PRO A 134 36.85 -3.39 -6.32
CA PRO A 134 37.17 -2.18 -5.57
C PRO A 134 38.64 -1.74 -5.70
N THR A 135 39.53 -2.62 -6.18
CA THR A 135 40.94 -2.27 -6.41
C THR A 135 41.11 -1.31 -7.57
N HIS A 136 40.25 -1.41 -8.59
CA HIS A 136 40.23 -0.53 -9.74
C HIS A 136 39.18 0.59 -9.60
N ASP A 137 37.99 0.22 -9.13
CA ASP A 137 36.83 1.10 -9.02
C ASP A 137 36.93 1.98 -7.77
N THR A 138 37.90 2.90 -7.79
CA THR A 138 38.03 3.99 -6.82
C THR A 138 36.83 4.94 -6.90
N PRO A 139 36.54 5.75 -5.86
CA PRO A 139 35.47 6.75 -5.90
C PRO A 139 35.54 7.66 -7.14
N GLU A 140 36.74 8.04 -7.57
CA GLU A 140 36.97 8.87 -8.76
C GLU A 140 36.61 8.14 -10.06
N VAL A 141 36.93 6.86 -10.17
CA VAL A 141 36.56 6.01 -11.31
C VAL A 141 35.04 5.82 -11.36
N LEU A 142 34.41 5.56 -10.20
CA LEU A 142 32.95 5.49 -10.10
C LEU A 142 32.28 6.83 -10.43
N ALA A 143 32.88 7.96 -10.08
CA ALA A 143 32.37 9.28 -10.45
C ALA A 143 32.39 9.50 -11.97
N ALA A 144 33.48 9.10 -12.64
CA ALA A 144 33.57 9.14 -14.10
C ALA A 144 32.54 8.22 -14.77
N TYR A 145 32.35 7.01 -14.21
CA TYR A 145 31.31 6.09 -14.65
C TYR A 145 29.92 6.70 -14.48
N ALA A 146 29.60 7.25 -13.29
CA ALA A 146 28.35 7.94 -13.01
C ALA A 146 28.07 9.07 -14.01
N HIS A 147 29.08 9.87 -14.34
CA HIS A 147 28.96 10.95 -15.33
C HIS A 147 28.61 10.42 -16.72
N SER A 148 29.23 9.33 -17.17
CA SER A 148 28.96 8.75 -18.51
C SER A 148 27.53 8.21 -18.67
N PHE A 149 26.89 7.79 -17.57
CA PHE A 149 25.51 7.28 -17.55
C PHE A 149 24.48 8.30 -17.04
N GLU A 150 24.92 9.52 -16.72
CA GLU A 150 24.11 10.61 -16.16
C GLU A 150 23.41 10.19 -14.85
N ILE A 151 24.16 9.54 -13.97
CA ILE A 151 23.65 9.03 -12.70
C ILE A 151 23.57 10.17 -11.68
N ASP A 152 22.37 10.40 -11.14
CA ASP A 152 22.13 11.35 -10.05
C ASP A 152 22.54 10.75 -8.69
N PRO A 153 23.57 11.29 -7.99
CA PRO A 153 23.99 10.80 -6.68
C PRO A 153 22.92 10.97 -5.59
N GLU A 154 21.94 11.86 -5.78
CA GLU A 154 20.80 11.99 -4.86
C GLU A 154 19.76 10.88 -5.01
N GLN A 155 19.86 10.02 -6.04
CA GLN A 155 18.95 8.88 -6.27
C GLN A 155 19.68 7.53 -6.31
N TRP A 156 20.94 7.52 -6.73
CA TRP A 156 21.69 6.29 -6.98
C TRP A 156 23.13 6.38 -6.47
N TRP A 157 23.48 5.48 -5.56
CA TRP A 157 24.82 5.35 -5.01
C TRP A 157 25.62 4.27 -5.73
N LEU A 158 26.83 4.60 -6.19
CA LEU A 158 27.82 3.65 -6.65
C LEU A 158 28.84 3.48 -5.52
N LEU A 159 28.93 2.28 -4.96
CA LEU A 159 29.70 2.02 -3.75
C LEU A 159 30.96 1.21 -4.04
N THR A 160 32.05 1.60 -3.40
CA THR A 160 33.34 0.91 -3.36
C THR A 160 33.94 0.97 -1.94
N GLY A 161 35.08 0.34 -1.71
CA GLY A 161 35.72 0.37 -0.39
C GLY A 161 36.92 -0.56 -0.30
N GLU A 162 37.25 -0.98 0.92
CA GLU A 162 38.25 -2.02 1.13
C GLU A 162 37.78 -3.34 0.51
N THR A 163 38.67 -4.03 -0.22
CA THR A 163 38.36 -5.30 -0.90
C THR A 163 37.72 -6.33 0.03
N ASP A 164 38.27 -6.52 1.23
CA ASP A 164 37.73 -7.49 2.19
C ASP A 164 36.33 -7.10 2.66
N ALA A 165 36.10 -5.82 2.95
CA ALA A 165 34.78 -5.32 3.36
C ALA A 165 33.73 -5.50 2.26
N VAL A 166 34.06 -5.17 1.01
CA VAL A 166 33.19 -5.35 -0.16
C VAL A 166 32.86 -6.82 -0.37
N MET A 167 33.88 -7.69 -0.42
CA MET A 167 33.69 -9.10 -0.71
C MET A 167 32.94 -9.83 0.42
N THR A 168 33.17 -9.44 1.69
CA THR A 168 32.36 -9.91 2.82
C THR A 168 30.91 -9.49 2.67
N LEU A 169 30.60 -8.23 2.33
CA LEU A 169 29.22 -7.79 2.13
C LEU A 169 28.54 -8.56 0.98
N VAL A 170 29.21 -8.73 -0.16
CA VAL A 170 28.68 -9.43 -1.33
C VAL A 170 28.39 -10.90 -1.01
N ARG A 171 29.32 -11.60 -0.34
CA ARG A 171 29.18 -13.03 0.01
C ARG A 171 28.26 -13.25 1.21
N GLU A 172 28.57 -12.62 2.34
CA GLU A 172 27.86 -12.83 3.59
C GLU A 172 26.55 -12.05 3.68
N GLY A 173 26.41 -10.91 3.00
CA GLY A 173 25.16 -10.14 2.97
C GLY A 173 24.23 -10.58 1.85
N PHE A 174 24.75 -10.67 0.61
CA PHE A 174 23.91 -10.98 -0.55
C PHE A 174 23.94 -12.44 -0.97
N GLY A 175 24.95 -13.21 -0.55
CA GLY A 175 25.05 -14.63 -0.96
C GLY A 175 25.48 -14.77 -2.43
N VAL A 176 26.06 -13.72 -3.00
CA VAL A 176 26.56 -13.71 -4.37
C VAL A 176 28.00 -14.22 -4.34
N SER A 177 28.26 -15.31 -5.04
CA SER A 177 29.62 -15.82 -5.24
C SER A 177 30.27 -15.03 -6.38
N ALA A 178 30.88 -13.89 -6.06
CA ALA A 178 31.83 -13.24 -6.96
C ALA A 178 33.12 -14.07 -6.98
N VAL A 179 33.21 -14.99 -7.94
CA VAL A 179 34.43 -15.75 -8.22
C VAL A 179 35.13 -15.05 -9.38
N PRO A 180 36.32 -14.48 -9.15
CA PRO A 180 37.19 -14.05 -10.23
C PRO A 180 37.53 -15.25 -11.11
N VAL A 181 37.35 -15.11 -12.41
CA VAL A 181 37.80 -16.07 -13.41
C VAL A 181 39.30 -15.80 -13.62
N PRO A 182 40.19 -16.79 -13.42
CA PRO A 182 41.62 -16.62 -13.67
C PRO A 182 41.88 -16.08 -15.07
N PRO A 183 42.86 -15.17 -15.27
CA PRO A 183 43.15 -14.60 -16.57
C PRO A 183 43.45 -15.63 -17.68
N GLU A 184 43.94 -16.81 -17.28
CA GLU A 184 44.23 -17.92 -18.20
C GLU A 184 42.96 -18.61 -18.74
N GLU A 185 41.82 -18.43 -18.08
CA GLU A 185 40.52 -19.02 -18.44
C GLU A 185 39.57 -18.02 -19.12
N LEU A 186 40.02 -16.76 -19.29
CA LEU A 186 39.28 -15.74 -20.04
C LEU A 186 39.44 -15.95 -21.54
N ASN A 187 38.31 -15.97 -22.25
CA ASN A 187 38.26 -15.85 -23.70
C ASN A 187 37.55 -14.54 -24.07
N GLU A 188 37.50 -14.17 -25.36
CA GLU A 188 36.92 -12.89 -25.81
C GLU A 188 35.44 -12.69 -25.39
N ASP A 189 34.73 -13.78 -25.10
CA ASP A 189 33.31 -13.80 -24.72
C ASP A 189 33.06 -14.02 -23.22
N MET A 190 34.11 -14.29 -22.43
CA MET A 190 34.03 -14.63 -21.00
C MET A 190 34.55 -13.47 -20.15
N GLU A 191 33.76 -13.08 -19.15
CA GLU A 191 34.07 -11.93 -18.29
C GLU A 191 34.85 -12.37 -17.02
N GLU A 192 35.73 -11.49 -16.52
CA GLU A 192 36.70 -11.72 -15.41
C GLU A 192 36.04 -12.04 -14.06
N ILE A 193 34.74 -11.82 -13.91
CA ILE A 193 33.96 -12.13 -12.70
C ILE A 193 32.61 -12.71 -13.12
N ALA A 194 32.18 -13.82 -12.52
CA ALA A 194 30.88 -14.42 -12.82
C ALA A 194 29.72 -13.43 -12.59
N HIS A 195 28.96 -13.14 -13.65
CA HIS A 195 27.88 -12.16 -13.65
C HIS A 195 26.59 -12.70 -13.03
N SER A 196 25.95 -11.86 -12.23
CA SER A 196 24.55 -12.02 -11.83
C SER A 196 23.77 -10.87 -12.46
N ASP A 197 22.99 -11.13 -13.50
CA ASP A 197 22.03 -10.19 -14.09
C ASP A 197 20.82 -9.91 -13.17
N ARG A 198 20.99 -10.15 -11.86
CA ARG A 198 19.93 -10.08 -10.87
C ARG A 198 20.05 -8.82 -10.04
N ILE A 199 18.90 -8.21 -9.76
CA ILE A 199 18.77 -7.07 -8.87
C ILE A 199 18.24 -7.56 -7.53
N ALA A 200 18.92 -7.21 -6.44
CA ALA A 200 18.49 -7.50 -5.09
C ALA A 200 17.54 -6.42 -4.56
N LEU A 201 16.45 -6.84 -3.91
CA LEU A 201 15.55 -5.95 -3.17
C LEU A 201 15.87 -6.03 -1.66
N VAL A 202 16.20 -4.91 -1.05
CA VAL A 202 16.49 -4.81 0.39
C VAL A 202 15.47 -3.87 1.04
N ASP A 203 14.87 -4.31 2.14
CA ASP A 203 13.90 -3.50 2.88
C ASP A 203 14.57 -2.50 3.86
N ARG A 204 13.74 -1.70 4.53
CA ARG A 204 14.19 -0.68 5.49
C ARG A 204 14.74 -1.27 6.80
N GLY A 205 14.54 -2.55 7.04
CA GLY A 205 15.20 -3.28 8.14
C GLY A 205 16.62 -3.70 7.79
N GLY A 206 17.03 -3.58 6.52
CA GLY A 206 18.29 -4.12 6.01
C GLY A 206 18.18 -5.62 5.71
N ARG A 207 16.97 -6.14 5.47
CA ARG A 207 16.76 -7.55 5.11
C ARG A 207 16.69 -7.69 3.59
N LEU A 208 17.37 -8.70 3.08
CA LEU A 208 17.30 -9.10 1.68
C LEU A 208 15.98 -9.84 1.44
N ILE A 209 15.11 -9.23 0.66
CA ILE A 209 13.78 -9.76 0.31
C ILE A 209 13.90 -10.85 -0.74
N GLY A 210 14.81 -10.67 -1.68
CA GLY A 210 15.10 -11.63 -2.75
C GLY A 210 15.79 -10.95 -3.91
N PHE A 211 15.97 -11.72 -4.98
CA PHE A 211 16.51 -11.22 -6.23
C PHE A 211 15.54 -11.44 -7.40
N TYR A 212 15.71 -10.59 -8.41
CA TYR A 212 14.88 -10.53 -9.60
C TYR A 212 15.79 -10.50 -10.82
N ASP A 213 15.54 -11.38 -11.79
CA ASP A 213 16.28 -11.41 -13.05
C ASP A 213 15.93 -10.16 -13.88
N SER A 214 16.94 -9.39 -14.27
CA SER A 214 16.74 -8.16 -15.06
C SER A 214 16.38 -8.41 -16.52
N THR A 215 16.51 -9.64 -17.00
CA THR A 215 16.18 -10.04 -18.37
C THR A 215 14.73 -10.48 -18.54
N GLU A 216 14.04 -10.79 -17.43
CA GLU A 216 12.63 -11.22 -17.44
C GLU A 216 11.68 -10.05 -17.11
N GLU A 217 10.84 -9.66 -18.08
CA GLU A 217 9.91 -8.53 -17.94
C GLU A 217 8.94 -8.70 -16.74
N ASP A 218 8.39 -9.90 -16.56
CA ASP A 218 7.48 -10.20 -15.45
C ASP A 218 8.15 -10.06 -14.07
N ARG A 219 9.43 -10.42 -13.95
CA ARG A 219 10.22 -10.26 -12.71
C ARG A 219 10.44 -8.79 -12.42
N MET A 220 10.73 -8.00 -13.45
CA MET A 220 10.96 -6.57 -13.33
C MET A 220 9.69 -5.81 -12.95
N ALA A 221 8.55 -6.17 -13.54
CA ALA A 221 7.24 -5.63 -13.13
C ALA A 221 6.95 -5.94 -11.65
N ALA A 222 7.24 -7.18 -11.21
CA ALA A 222 7.08 -7.56 -9.81
C ALA A 222 8.03 -6.78 -8.88
N LEU A 223 9.30 -6.60 -9.27
CA LEU A 223 10.28 -5.80 -8.52
C LEU A 223 9.79 -4.36 -8.32
N VAL A 224 9.31 -3.71 -9.38
CA VAL A 224 8.78 -2.34 -9.31
C VAL A 224 7.59 -2.26 -8.36
N GLY A 225 6.64 -3.19 -8.46
CA GLY A 225 5.49 -3.20 -7.56
C GLY A 225 5.86 -3.44 -6.10
N GLU A 226 6.78 -4.37 -5.82
CA GLU A 226 7.27 -4.61 -4.45
C GLU A 226 8.06 -3.41 -3.90
N ALA A 227 8.89 -2.78 -4.72
CA ALA A 227 9.61 -1.56 -4.35
C ALA A 227 8.64 -0.42 -4.05
N LYS A 228 7.60 -0.20 -4.87
CA LYS A 228 6.54 0.79 -4.62
C LYS A 228 5.76 0.49 -3.34
N LEU A 229 5.41 -0.77 -3.09
CA LEU A 229 4.72 -1.18 -1.88
C LEU A 229 5.53 -0.86 -0.62
N ARG A 230 6.84 -1.10 -0.62
CA ARG A 230 7.70 -0.86 0.55
C ARG A 230 8.16 0.60 0.67
N GLY A 231 8.37 1.26 -0.47
CA GLY A 231 9.00 2.58 -0.57
C GLY A 231 8.01 3.74 -0.62
N SER A 232 6.70 3.51 -0.74
CA SER A 232 5.72 4.60 -0.87
C SER A 232 4.56 4.47 0.11
N TRP A 233 3.73 5.51 0.18
CA TRP A 233 2.48 5.49 0.94
C TRP A 233 1.48 4.44 0.42
N ILE A 234 1.64 3.95 -0.82
CA ILE A 234 0.77 2.94 -1.44
C ILE A 234 0.76 1.65 -0.62
N GLY A 235 1.88 1.27 0.03
CA GLY A 235 1.93 0.11 0.92
C GLY A 235 0.96 0.16 2.11
N ARG A 236 0.52 1.36 2.51
CA ARG A 236 -0.45 1.55 3.59
C ARG A 236 -1.91 1.47 3.11
N MET A 237 -2.15 1.50 1.79
CA MET A 237 -3.49 1.53 1.22
C MET A 237 -4.36 0.32 1.57
N PRO A 238 -3.86 -0.93 1.61
CA PRO A 238 -4.67 -2.07 2.04
C PRO A 238 -5.25 -1.88 3.45
N ALA A 239 -4.44 -1.37 4.39
CA ALA A 239 -4.87 -1.09 5.75
C ALA A 239 -5.89 0.05 5.82
N ILE A 240 -5.64 1.15 5.08
CA ILE A 240 -6.58 2.29 4.97
C ILE A 240 -7.93 1.81 4.41
N ASN A 241 -7.90 1.00 3.35
CA ASN A 241 -9.09 0.44 2.73
C ASN A 241 -9.86 -0.46 3.70
N ALA A 242 -9.17 -1.28 4.51
CA ALA A 242 -9.80 -2.05 5.57
C ALA A 242 -10.42 -1.16 6.66
N SER A 243 -9.79 -0.05 7.05
CA SER A 243 -10.34 0.91 8.02
C SER A 243 -11.63 1.54 7.52
N LEU A 244 -11.63 1.94 6.24
CA LEU A 244 -12.78 2.60 5.62
C LEU A 244 -13.96 1.63 5.54
N ASN A 245 -13.72 0.36 5.19
CA ASN A 245 -14.73 -0.69 5.22
C ASN A 245 -15.25 -1.00 6.63
N PHE A 246 -14.37 -1.04 7.63
CA PHE A 246 -14.77 -1.18 9.03
C PHE A 246 -15.65 -0.01 9.47
N THR A 247 -15.24 1.22 9.17
CA THR A 247 -15.98 2.44 9.48
C THR A 247 -17.36 2.43 8.81
N ALA A 248 -17.43 2.07 7.52
CA ALA A 248 -18.69 1.90 6.80
C ALA A 248 -19.59 0.85 7.47
N SER A 249 -19.03 -0.29 7.88
CA SER A 249 -19.77 -1.35 8.58
C SER A 249 -20.41 -0.86 9.88
N VAL A 250 -19.67 -0.09 10.69
CA VAL A 250 -20.20 0.49 11.93
C VAL A 250 -21.27 1.53 11.65
N LEU A 251 -21.04 2.43 10.68
CA LEU A 251 -22.04 3.43 10.29
C LEU A 251 -23.33 2.79 9.79
N LEU A 252 -23.26 1.72 9.00
CA LEU A 252 -24.42 0.97 8.53
C LEU A 252 -25.18 0.30 9.68
N ALA A 253 -24.48 -0.32 10.62
CA ALA A 253 -25.11 -0.93 11.81
C ALA A 253 -25.84 0.12 12.67
N LEU A 254 -25.23 1.29 12.87
CA LEU A 254 -25.85 2.40 13.61
C LEU A 254 -27.01 3.03 12.82
N ALA A 255 -26.88 3.17 11.50
CA ALA A 255 -27.94 3.68 10.64
C ALA A 255 -29.16 2.76 10.65
N TRP A 256 -28.93 1.44 10.74
CA TRP A 256 -29.96 0.43 10.93
C TRP A 256 -30.66 0.55 12.29
N ALA A 257 -29.90 0.67 13.38
CA ALA A 257 -30.47 0.90 14.70
C ALA A 257 -31.28 2.22 14.78
N ALA A 258 -30.79 3.27 14.11
CA ALA A 258 -31.48 4.57 14.03
C ALA A 258 -32.83 4.46 13.31
N ILE A 259 -32.92 3.71 12.20
CA ILE A 259 -34.20 3.57 11.49
C ILE A 259 -35.18 2.67 12.24
N LEU A 260 -34.71 1.61 12.90
CA LEU A 260 -35.54 0.78 13.78
C LEU A 260 -36.14 1.58 14.94
N THR A 261 -35.40 2.55 15.46
CA THR A 261 -35.87 3.49 16.50
C THR A 261 -36.60 4.72 15.94
N ARG A 262 -36.92 4.73 14.64
CA ARG A 262 -37.60 5.82 13.89
C ARG A 262 -36.88 7.18 13.98
N ARG A 263 -35.58 7.20 14.27
CA ARG A 263 -34.73 8.40 14.28
C ARG A 263 -34.26 8.72 12.85
N VAL A 264 -35.20 9.15 12.00
CA VAL A 264 -34.98 9.32 10.55
C VAL A 264 -33.85 10.31 10.22
N THR A 265 -33.72 11.41 10.96
CA THR A 265 -32.64 12.38 10.74
C THR A 265 -31.27 11.77 11.03
N LEU A 266 -31.13 11.01 12.13
CA LEU A 266 -29.89 10.33 12.46
C LEU A 266 -29.56 9.24 11.42
N HIS A 267 -30.56 8.47 10.99
CA HIS A 267 -30.41 7.51 9.90
C HIS A 267 -29.88 8.19 8.63
N ALA A 268 -30.46 9.31 8.22
CA ALA A 268 -30.02 10.04 7.03
C ALA A 268 -28.56 10.52 7.16
N ILE A 269 -28.18 11.07 8.31
CA ILE A 269 -26.79 11.52 8.56
C ILE A 269 -25.81 10.34 8.47
N LEU A 270 -26.12 9.22 9.14
CA LEU A 270 -25.26 8.04 9.16
C LEU A 270 -25.15 7.39 7.77
N MET A 271 -26.25 7.30 7.01
CA MET A 271 -26.25 6.79 5.64
C MET A 271 -25.45 7.69 4.70
N SER A 272 -25.56 9.02 4.82
CA SER A 272 -24.74 9.96 4.06
C SER A 272 -23.26 9.83 4.40
N ALA A 273 -22.91 9.69 5.68
CA ALA A 273 -21.53 9.45 6.09
C ALA A 273 -20.99 8.13 5.53
N ALA A 274 -21.76 7.03 5.60
CA ALA A 274 -21.38 5.74 5.04
C ALA A 274 -21.14 5.84 3.53
N LEU A 275 -21.98 6.58 2.80
CA LEU A 275 -21.81 6.81 1.36
C LEU A 275 -20.49 7.54 1.05
N VAL A 276 -20.16 8.59 1.80
CA VAL A 276 -18.90 9.33 1.64
C VAL A 276 -17.70 8.44 1.94
N VAL A 277 -17.73 7.69 3.05
CA VAL A 277 -16.65 6.76 3.41
C VAL A 277 -16.46 5.68 2.35
N SER A 278 -17.55 5.09 1.82
CA SER A 278 -17.47 4.11 0.74
C SER A 278 -16.99 4.70 -0.59
N ALA A 279 -17.27 5.97 -0.87
CA ALA A 279 -16.72 6.65 -2.05
C ALA A 279 -15.21 6.90 -1.91
N VAL A 280 -14.74 7.31 -0.73
CA VAL A 280 -13.30 7.45 -0.43
C VAL A 280 -12.62 6.08 -0.52
N PHE A 281 -13.22 5.03 0.04
CA PHE A 281 -12.74 3.65 -0.10
C PHE A 281 -12.55 3.26 -1.56
N LEU A 282 -13.55 3.51 -2.42
CA LEU A 282 -13.45 3.18 -3.84
C LEU A 282 -12.31 3.93 -4.52
N GLY A 283 -12.13 5.23 -4.22
CA GLY A 283 -11.02 6.02 -4.75
C GLY A 283 -9.65 5.47 -4.33
N CYS A 284 -9.48 5.15 -3.04
CA CYS A 284 -8.25 4.55 -2.51
C CYS A 284 -7.99 3.15 -3.10
N TYR A 285 -9.03 2.32 -3.22
CA TYR A 285 -8.96 0.98 -3.84
C TYR A 285 -8.52 1.05 -5.29
N LEU A 286 -9.14 1.92 -6.09
CA LEU A 286 -8.75 2.10 -7.49
C LEU A 286 -7.32 2.60 -7.60
N THR A 287 -6.94 3.61 -6.80
CA THR A 287 -5.57 4.16 -6.82
C THR A 287 -4.53 3.10 -6.49
N TYR A 288 -4.78 2.25 -5.49
CA TYR A 288 -3.92 1.13 -5.14
C TYR A 288 -3.73 0.15 -6.31
N HIS A 289 -4.82 -0.24 -6.97
CA HIS A 289 -4.77 -1.18 -8.08
C HIS A 289 -4.17 -0.60 -9.37
N PHE A 290 -4.41 0.69 -9.66
CA PHE A 290 -3.79 1.37 -10.80
C PHE A 290 -2.27 1.55 -10.63
N ASN A 291 -1.77 1.71 -9.40
CA ASN A 291 -0.33 1.90 -9.17
C ASN A 291 0.47 0.59 -9.05
N LEU A 292 -0.22 -0.54 -8.93
CA LEU A 292 0.36 -1.87 -8.72
C LEU A 292 -0.10 -2.87 -9.78
N GLU A 293 -0.25 -2.42 -11.03
CA GLU A 293 -0.67 -3.26 -12.15
C GLU A 293 0.03 -4.63 -12.11
N GLY A 294 -0.76 -5.71 -12.07
CA GLY A 294 -0.27 -7.09 -12.05
C GLY A 294 0.25 -7.62 -10.70
N VAL A 295 0.53 -6.77 -9.71
CA VAL A 295 1.08 -7.21 -8.41
C VAL A 295 -0.05 -7.45 -7.41
N SER A 296 -0.55 -8.69 -7.41
CA SER A 296 -1.50 -9.17 -6.40
C SER A 296 -0.76 -9.95 -5.31
N LYS A 297 -1.13 -9.69 -4.04
CA LYS A 297 -0.65 -10.53 -2.94
C LYS A 297 -1.40 -11.87 -2.98
N PRO A 298 -0.71 -13.01 -3.20
CA PRO A 298 -1.36 -14.31 -3.16
C PRO A 298 -1.82 -14.62 -1.74
N TYR A 299 -2.88 -15.42 -1.63
CA TYR A 299 -3.29 -15.98 -0.35
C TYR A 299 -2.46 -17.24 -0.06
N ASP A 300 -1.61 -17.17 0.96
CA ASP A 300 -0.66 -18.25 1.31
C ASP A 300 -1.27 -19.32 2.24
N GLY A 301 -2.52 -19.15 2.69
CA GLY A 301 -3.17 -20.11 3.58
C GLY A 301 -3.37 -21.49 2.93
N VAL A 302 -2.99 -22.54 3.66
CA VAL A 302 -3.06 -23.94 3.21
C VAL A 302 -4.23 -24.70 3.84
N GLY A 303 -4.74 -25.73 3.15
CA GLY A 303 -5.83 -26.58 3.65
C GLY A 303 -7.22 -25.95 3.55
N PRO A 304 -8.19 -26.35 4.40
CA PRO A 304 -9.59 -25.97 4.28
C PRO A 304 -9.86 -24.45 4.31
N ILE A 305 -9.04 -23.68 5.02
CA ILE A 305 -9.17 -22.23 5.14
C ILE A 305 -9.06 -21.51 3.79
N ARG A 306 -8.35 -22.11 2.83
CA ARG A 306 -8.21 -21.58 1.47
C ARG A 306 -9.56 -21.52 0.74
N TYR A 307 -10.40 -22.55 0.88
CA TYR A 307 -11.72 -22.57 0.26
C TYR A 307 -12.65 -21.53 0.91
N VAL A 308 -12.55 -21.37 2.23
CA VAL A 308 -13.29 -20.31 2.96
C VAL A 308 -12.90 -18.93 2.43
N TYR A 309 -11.59 -18.66 2.31
CA TYR A 309 -11.08 -17.40 1.77
C TYR A 309 -11.63 -17.11 0.37
N TYR A 310 -11.48 -18.05 -0.58
CA TYR A 310 -11.94 -17.81 -1.95
C TYR A 310 -13.45 -17.70 -2.06
N THR A 311 -14.21 -18.44 -1.25
CA THR A 311 -15.68 -18.31 -1.21
C THR A 311 -16.08 -16.90 -0.79
N ILE A 312 -15.48 -16.38 0.29
CA ILE A 312 -15.72 -15.02 0.76
C ILE A 312 -15.25 -14.01 -0.29
N LEU A 313 -14.05 -14.16 -0.84
CA LEU A 313 -13.48 -13.23 -1.82
C LEU A 313 -14.33 -13.14 -3.09
N ILE A 314 -14.70 -14.28 -3.68
CA ILE A 314 -15.48 -14.32 -4.92
C ILE A 314 -16.86 -13.69 -4.70
N SER A 315 -17.55 -14.09 -3.62
CA SER A 315 -18.87 -13.54 -3.31
C SER A 315 -18.81 -12.05 -2.96
N HIS A 316 -17.78 -11.61 -2.23
CA HIS A 316 -17.54 -10.20 -1.93
C HIS A 316 -17.36 -9.38 -3.22
N VAL A 317 -16.46 -9.79 -4.12
CA VAL A 317 -16.19 -9.05 -5.37
C VAL A 317 -17.43 -9.00 -6.25
N ALA A 318 -18.14 -10.12 -6.43
CA ALA A 318 -19.37 -10.17 -7.21
C ALA A 318 -20.45 -9.24 -6.65
N LEU A 319 -20.67 -9.27 -5.33
CA LEU A 319 -21.65 -8.40 -4.68
C LEU A 319 -21.23 -6.93 -4.68
N ALA A 320 -19.93 -6.62 -4.57
CA ALA A 320 -19.42 -5.25 -4.64
C ALA A 320 -19.68 -4.61 -6.02
N ILE A 321 -19.50 -5.38 -7.11
CA ILE A 321 -19.81 -4.95 -8.47
C ILE A 321 -21.31 -4.65 -8.62
N LEU A 322 -22.17 -5.55 -8.14
CA LEU A 322 -23.62 -5.39 -8.19
C LEU A 322 -24.12 -4.26 -7.28
N MET A 323 -23.39 -3.97 -6.19
CA MET A 323 -23.77 -2.98 -5.19
C MET A 323 -23.79 -1.56 -5.78
N LEU A 324 -22.81 -1.20 -6.61
CA LEU A 324 -22.67 0.17 -7.14
C LEU A 324 -23.94 0.66 -7.89
N PRO A 325 -24.47 -0.05 -8.91
CA PRO A 325 -25.67 0.41 -9.60
C PRO A 325 -26.90 0.44 -8.68
N VAL A 326 -27.06 -0.53 -7.78
CA VAL A 326 -28.17 -0.59 -6.83
C VAL A 326 -28.11 0.57 -5.83
N LEU A 327 -26.91 0.92 -5.34
CA LEU A 327 -26.67 2.05 -4.46
C LEU A 327 -27.08 3.37 -5.12
N VAL A 328 -26.64 3.58 -6.37
CA VAL A 328 -26.99 4.78 -7.16
C VAL A 328 -28.51 4.89 -7.30
N LEU A 329 -29.21 3.80 -7.61
CA LEU A 329 -30.66 3.79 -7.71
C LEU A 329 -31.32 4.15 -6.36
N THR A 330 -30.86 3.57 -5.25
CA THR A 330 -31.39 3.81 -3.91
C THR A 330 -31.20 5.27 -3.46
N VAL A 331 -30.04 5.86 -3.72
CA VAL A 331 -29.74 7.27 -3.43
C VAL A 331 -30.54 8.20 -4.35
N ALA A 332 -30.63 7.90 -5.64
CA ALA A 332 -31.43 8.71 -6.57
C ALA A 332 -32.90 8.80 -6.17
N ARG A 333 -33.49 7.73 -5.58
CA ARG A 333 -34.87 7.78 -5.08
C ARG A 333 -35.04 8.68 -3.87
N VAL A 334 -34.09 8.71 -2.93
CA VAL A 334 -34.19 9.61 -1.77
C VAL A 334 -34.00 11.07 -2.18
N LEU A 335 -33.09 11.36 -3.12
CA LEU A 335 -32.88 12.71 -3.66
C LEU A 335 -34.12 13.24 -4.40
N ARG A 336 -34.85 12.36 -5.10
CA ARG A 336 -36.13 12.68 -5.75
C ARG A 336 -37.33 12.64 -4.80
N ARG A 337 -37.10 12.56 -3.48
CA ARG A 337 -38.14 12.48 -2.43
C ARG A 337 -39.12 11.30 -2.60
N ARG A 338 -38.72 10.22 -3.28
CA ARG A 338 -39.53 9.01 -3.49
C ARG A 338 -39.28 7.98 -2.37
N PHE A 339 -39.69 8.30 -1.15
CA PHE A 339 -39.36 7.51 0.05
C PHE A 339 -39.86 6.07 0.04
N ALA A 340 -41.08 5.81 -0.46
CA ALA A 340 -41.61 4.45 -0.56
C ALA A 340 -40.78 3.56 -1.50
N GLN A 341 -40.33 4.12 -2.63
CA GLN A 341 -39.45 3.41 -3.57
C GLN A 341 -38.04 3.25 -3.01
N HIS A 342 -37.53 4.27 -2.32
CA HIS A 342 -36.25 4.18 -1.61
C HIS A 342 -36.27 3.03 -0.60
N ALA A 343 -37.29 2.94 0.25
CA ALA A 343 -37.41 1.86 1.24
C ALA A 343 -37.48 0.46 0.60
N ARG A 344 -38.23 0.31 -0.50
CA ARG A 344 -38.34 -0.97 -1.22
C ARG A 344 -37.00 -1.43 -1.78
N ILE A 345 -36.21 -0.54 -2.39
CA ILE A 345 -34.89 -0.90 -2.94
C ILE A 345 -33.86 -1.06 -1.80
N ALA A 346 -33.94 -0.21 -0.77
CA ALA A 346 -33.06 -0.25 0.40
C ALA A 346 -33.12 -1.60 1.13
N ALA A 347 -34.25 -2.30 1.12
CA ALA A 347 -34.38 -3.66 1.66
C ALA A 347 -33.44 -4.68 0.97
N VAL A 348 -33.04 -4.43 -0.27
CA VAL A 348 -32.03 -5.21 -1.00
C VAL A 348 -30.64 -4.58 -0.89
N THR A 349 -30.57 -3.24 -0.97
CA THR A 349 -29.29 -2.48 -0.91
C THR A 349 -28.56 -2.70 0.42
N PHE A 350 -29.27 -2.61 1.54
CA PHE A 350 -28.69 -2.65 2.87
C PHE A 350 -27.95 -3.96 3.18
N PRO A 351 -28.55 -5.17 3.02
CA PRO A 351 -27.85 -6.41 3.34
C PRO A 351 -26.62 -6.64 2.46
N ILE A 352 -26.67 -6.27 1.18
CA ILE A 352 -25.52 -6.38 0.27
C ILE A 352 -24.40 -5.42 0.74
N TRP A 353 -24.74 -4.17 1.04
CA TRP A 353 -23.74 -3.18 1.49
C TRP A 353 -23.07 -3.59 2.81
N ALA A 354 -23.87 -4.05 3.78
CA ALA A 354 -23.37 -4.51 5.06
C ALA A 354 -22.46 -5.73 4.87
N TYR A 355 -22.87 -6.69 4.04
CA TYR A 355 -22.07 -7.87 3.71
C TYR A 355 -20.71 -7.49 3.11
N VAL A 356 -20.69 -6.68 2.05
CA VAL A 356 -19.45 -6.28 1.37
C VAL A 356 -18.55 -5.48 2.32
N SER A 357 -19.10 -4.56 3.12
CA SER A 357 -18.30 -3.75 4.06
C SER A 357 -17.62 -4.63 5.13
N VAL A 358 -18.34 -5.60 5.70
CA VAL A 358 -17.80 -6.50 6.73
C VAL A 358 -16.80 -7.49 6.13
N THR A 359 -17.17 -8.12 5.02
CA THR A 359 -16.30 -9.12 4.38
C THR A 359 -15.02 -8.51 3.80
N GLY A 360 -15.02 -7.23 3.42
CA GLY A 360 -13.79 -6.53 3.02
C GLY A 360 -12.75 -6.48 4.15
N VAL A 361 -13.19 -6.31 5.40
CA VAL A 361 -12.31 -6.36 6.58
C VAL A 361 -11.83 -7.79 6.84
N ILE A 362 -12.71 -8.78 6.71
CA ILE A 362 -12.36 -10.19 6.90
C ILE A 362 -11.32 -10.64 5.87
N VAL A 363 -11.52 -10.31 4.59
CA VAL A 363 -10.55 -10.61 3.51
C VAL A 363 -9.20 -9.99 3.82
N TYR A 364 -9.17 -8.74 4.28
CA TYR A 364 -7.92 -8.10 4.72
C TYR A 364 -7.27 -8.88 5.88
N ILE A 365 -8.00 -9.18 6.94
CA ILE A 365 -7.46 -9.92 8.09
C ILE A 365 -6.89 -11.25 7.63
N MET A 366 -7.65 -12.04 6.87
CA MET A 366 -7.17 -13.34 6.38
C MET A 366 -5.91 -13.23 5.52
N LEU A 367 -5.82 -12.19 4.68
CA LEU A 367 -4.68 -12.00 3.79
C LEU A 367 -3.41 -11.54 4.54
N TYR A 368 -3.53 -10.89 5.69
CA TYR A 368 -2.41 -10.30 6.44
C TYR A 368 -2.18 -10.90 7.84
N SER A 369 -2.95 -11.92 8.23
CA SER A 369 -2.87 -12.57 9.55
C SER A 369 -1.75 -13.57 9.67
#